data_AF-A0A3D1UDM9-F1
#
_entry.id   AF-A0A3D1UDM9-F1
#
_cell.length_a   1.000
_cell.length_b   1.000
_cell.length_c   1.000
_cell.angle_alpha   90.00
_cell.angle_beta   90.00
_cell.angle_gamma   90.00
#
_symmetry.space_group_name_H-M   'P 1'
#
loop_
_entity.id
_entity.type
_entity.pdbx_description
1 polymer ?
#
loop_
_entity_poly.entity_id
_entity_poly.type
_entity_poly.pdbx_seq_one_letter_code
_entity_poly.pdbx_strand_id
1 'polypeptide(L)'
;MSAMFFAGGFFGRHIYAQFDNAADFLRCCHRPCWRRFVRKTRAKTPRPVIYSNVGYGLLGLCLEEQTGLSLEQFLKENLVQPLGLKETTYEPERAGLSSRTTPAKAGHLPWFVRRGHAVPDIRLGPPLRAAGGLFSSIADCARVFADYWRIVDAECAGVPVENLPDDALIGLLRVKELATGAHVLYRAGMIYGGASFVCFDPGTRNIVIILRNVTSWPDKRGFKLVEALQRRQRGDRPEEHVEPRADRH
;
A
#
# COMPACT_ATOMS: atom_id res chain seq x y z
N MET A 1 -2.37 5.01 33.48
CA MET A 1 -3.51 4.42 32.73
C MET A 1 -3.87 5.42 31.64
N SER A 2 -3.45 5.24 30.40
CA SER A 2 -3.99 4.29 29.40
C SER A 2 -5.46 4.57 29.10
N ALA A 3 -5.70 5.49 28.17
CA ALA A 3 -6.85 5.51 27.25
C ALA A 3 -6.69 6.75 26.35
N MET A 4 -5.74 6.71 25.42
CA MET A 4 -5.90 7.53 24.22
C MET A 4 -7.03 6.85 23.47
N PHE A 5 -8.26 7.26 23.79
CA PHE A 5 -9.46 6.73 23.21
C PHE A 5 -9.30 6.74 21.70
N PHE A 6 -9.25 5.54 21.12
CA PHE A 6 -9.72 5.23 19.78
C PHE A 6 -11.24 5.52 19.71
N ALA A 7 -11.67 6.70 20.14
CA ALA A 7 -13.05 7.18 20.01
C ALA A 7 -13.22 7.66 18.57
N GLY A 8 -13.35 6.69 17.68
CA GLY A 8 -13.61 6.90 16.25
C GLY A 8 -13.92 5.60 15.51
N GLY A 9 -13.61 4.44 16.10
CA GLY A 9 -13.82 3.14 15.46
C GLY A 9 -15.18 2.47 15.70
N PHE A 10 -15.99 2.94 16.66
CA PHE A 10 -17.24 2.25 17.02
C PHE A 10 -18.52 2.87 16.43
N PHE A 11 -18.52 4.17 16.08
CA PHE A 11 -19.72 4.87 15.58
C PHE A 11 -19.47 5.85 14.41
N GLY A 12 -18.23 5.97 13.91
CA GLY A 12 -17.90 6.81 12.76
C GLY A 12 -17.93 6.02 11.45
N ARG A 13 -18.12 6.70 10.31
CA ARG A 13 -18.09 6.09 8.96
C ARG A 13 -16.80 5.29 8.68
N HIS A 14 -15.68 5.63 9.36
CA HIS A 14 -14.42 4.90 9.38
C HIS A 14 -13.52 5.35 10.56
N ILE A 15 -12.45 4.61 10.87
CA ILE A 15 -11.51 4.85 12.00
C ILE A 15 -10.79 6.22 11.96
N TYR A 16 -10.96 6.97 10.88
CA TYR A 16 -10.36 8.28 10.65
C TYR A 16 -11.38 9.42 10.55
N ALA A 17 -12.66 9.19 10.83
CA ALA A 17 -13.71 10.18 10.60
C ALA A 17 -13.45 11.53 11.32
N GLN A 18 -12.74 11.51 12.45
CA GLN A 18 -12.29 12.72 13.16
C GLN A 18 -11.29 13.60 12.36
N PHE A 19 -10.82 13.14 11.21
CA PHE A 19 -9.86 13.79 10.33
C PHE A 19 -10.46 14.18 8.97
N ASP A 20 -11.78 14.12 8.82
CA ASP A 20 -12.44 14.40 7.54
C ASP A 20 -12.46 15.89 7.17
N ASN A 21 -12.12 16.78 8.11
CA ASN A 21 -11.99 18.21 7.88
C ASN A 21 -10.52 18.62 8.05
N ALA A 22 -9.97 19.39 7.10
CA ALA A 22 -8.60 19.91 7.16
C ALA A 22 -8.36 20.74 8.43
N ALA A 23 -9.31 21.57 8.85
CA ALA A 23 -9.20 22.36 10.08
C ALA A 23 -9.12 21.45 11.33
N ASP A 24 -9.93 20.39 11.40
CA ASP A 24 -9.90 19.42 12.50
C ASP A 24 -8.61 18.60 12.49
N PHE A 25 -8.18 18.18 11.31
CA PHE A 25 -6.93 17.45 11.11
C PHE A 25 -5.72 18.28 11.57
N LEU A 26 -5.62 19.54 11.13
CA LEU A 26 -4.56 20.45 11.55
C LEU A 26 -4.65 20.75 13.05
N ARG A 27 -5.84 21.04 13.59
CA ARG A 27 -6.04 21.24 15.04
C ARG A 27 -5.48 20.06 15.84
N CYS A 28 -5.78 18.82 15.42
CA CYS A 28 -5.24 17.61 16.03
C CYS A 28 -3.70 17.55 15.94
N CYS A 29 -3.12 17.88 14.79
CA CYS A 29 -1.66 17.91 14.60
C CYS A 29 -0.95 18.95 15.49
N HIS A 30 -1.62 20.06 15.81
CA HIS A 30 -1.08 21.11 16.68
C HIS A 30 -1.27 20.85 18.18
N ARG A 31 -2.05 19.84 18.59
CA ARG A 31 -2.26 19.55 20.03
C ARG A 31 -0.93 19.23 20.72
N PRO A 32 -0.64 19.86 21.89
CA PRO A 32 0.60 19.59 22.64
C PRO A 32 0.80 18.11 22.98
N CYS A 33 -0.29 17.38 23.26
CA CYS A 33 -0.24 15.96 23.54
C CYS A 33 0.23 15.13 22.33
N TRP A 34 -0.21 15.49 21.11
CA TRP A 34 0.23 14.85 19.87
C TRP A 34 1.72 15.12 19.60
N ARG A 35 2.15 16.39 19.71
CA ARG A 35 3.56 16.76 19.57
C ARG A 35 4.46 16.05 20.57
N ARG A 36 4.01 15.93 21.83
CA ARG A 36 4.71 15.17 22.87
C ARG A 36 4.76 13.68 22.56
N PHE A 37 3.67 13.11 22.05
CA PHE A 37 3.62 11.71 21.62
C PHE A 37 4.63 11.46 20.50
N VAL A 38 4.62 12.25 19.42
CA VAL A 38 5.57 12.11 18.30
C VAL A 38 7.03 12.23 18.78
N ARG A 39 7.36 13.23 19.61
CA ARG A 39 8.71 13.37 20.20
C ARG A 39 9.12 12.16 21.03
N LYS A 40 8.21 11.66 21.88
CA LYS A 40 8.47 10.49 22.74
C LYS A 40 8.65 9.21 21.91
N THR A 41 7.86 9.01 20.87
CA THR A 41 7.97 7.85 19.98
C THR A 41 9.31 7.89 19.24
N ARG A 42 9.71 9.05 18.68
CA ARG A 42 11.01 9.23 18.02
C ARG A 42 12.19 8.92 18.95
N ALA A 43 12.09 9.31 20.22
CA ALA A 43 13.14 9.06 21.21
C ALA A 43 13.22 7.60 21.69
N LYS A 44 12.14 6.81 21.50
CA LYS A 44 12.05 5.42 21.97
C LYS A 44 12.30 4.38 20.89
N THR A 45 12.14 4.73 19.63
CA THR A 45 12.31 3.77 18.53
C THR A 45 13.78 3.74 18.10
N PRO A 46 14.46 2.58 18.17
CA PRO A 46 15.79 2.42 17.56
C PRO A 46 15.72 2.40 16.02
N ARG A 47 14.51 2.49 15.43
CA ARG A 47 14.31 2.57 13.99
C ARG A 47 14.44 4.01 13.50
N PRO A 48 15.19 4.27 12.42
CA PRO A 48 15.39 5.61 11.89
C PRO A 48 14.12 6.23 11.28
N VAL A 49 13.11 5.42 10.93
CA VAL A 49 11.89 5.87 10.23
C VAL A 49 10.62 5.27 10.84
N ILE A 50 9.61 6.12 11.07
CA ILE A 50 8.29 5.74 11.60
C ILE A 50 7.24 6.02 10.52
N TYR A 51 6.48 4.98 10.13
CA TYR A 51 5.36 5.13 9.21
C TYR A 51 4.22 5.95 9.85
N SER A 52 3.64 6.89 9.10
CA SER A 52 2.59 7.77 9.62
C SER A 52 1.60 8.21 8.55
N ASN A 53 0.34 7.77 8.67
CA ASN A 53 -0.76 8.25 7.81
C ASN A 53 -0.99 9.75 7.99
N VAL A 54 -0.78 10.28 9.20
CA VAL A 54 -0.85 11.72 9.47
C VAL A 54 0.27 12.45 8.72
N GLY A 55 1.47 11.86 8.62
CA GLY A 55 2.58 12.43 7.84
C GLY A 55 2.25 12.50 6.35
N TYR A 56 1.68 11.44 5.78
CA TYR A 56 1.20 11.46 4.40
C TYR A 56 0.07 12.46 4.18
N GLY A 57 -0.86 12.59 5.13
CA GLY A 57 -1.91 13.59 5.06
C GLY A 57 -1.39 15.02 5.04
N LEU A 58 -0.42 15.33 5.92
CA LEU A 58 0.27 16.63 5.91
C LEU A 58 1.01 16.87 4.59
N LEU A 59 1.67 15.85 4.04
CA LEU A 59 2.32 15.96 2.73
C LEU A 59 1.31 16.29 1.63
N GLY A 60 0.13 15.66 1.65
CA GLY A 60 -0.97 16.00 0.75
C GLY A 60 -1.39 17.45 0.85
N LEU A 61 -1.63 17.95 2.08
CA LEU A 61 -1.99 19.36 2.30
C LEU A 61 -0.89 20.34 1.83
N CYS A 62 0.38 20.00 2.07
CA CYS A 62 1.49 20.83 1.56
C CYS A 62 1.52 20.87 0.03
N LEU A 63 1.22 19.75 -0.66
CA LEU A 63 1.10 19.74 -2.12
C LEU A 63 -0.03 20.64 -2.59
N GLU A 64 -1.20 20.58 -1.94
CA GLU A 64 -2.33 21.44 -2.29
C GLU A 64 -2.01 22.91 -2.08
N GLU A 65 -1.37 23.26 -0.96
CA GLU A 65 -0.96 24.63 -0.65
C GLU A 65 0.08 25.17 -1.64
N GLN A 66 1.09 24.36 -1.99
CA GLN A 66 2.17 24.79 -2.90
C GLN A 66 1.71 24.90 -4.35
N THR A 67 0.76 24.09 -4.78
CA THR A 67 0.33 24.03 -6.18
C THR A 67 -0.96 24.81 -6.46
N GLY A 68 -1.76 25.09 -5.42
CA GLY A 68 -3.11 25.63 -5.56
C GLY A 68 -4.13 24.63 -6.12
N LEU A 69 -3.72 23.38 -6.38
CA LEU A 69 -4.57 22.32 -6.91
C LEU A 69 -5.04 21.43 -5.76
N SER A 70 -6.26 20.88 -5.86
CA SER A 70 -6.62 19.76 -4.99
C SER A 70 -5.72 18.54 -5.26
N LEU A 71 -5.52 17.67 -4.28
CA LEU A 71 -4.72 16.46 -4.44
C LEU A 71 -5.23 15.58 -5.59
N GLU A 72 -6.55 15.51 -5.76
CA GLU A 72 -7.19 14.77 -6.83
C GLU A 72 -6.87 15.37 -8.20
N GLN A 73 -6.90 16.70 -8.33
CA GLN A 73 -6.52 17.40 -9.55
C GLN A 73 -5.01 17.27 -9.83
N PHE A 74 -4.17 17.44 -8.80
CA PHE A 74 -2.74 17.26 -8.93
C PHE A 74 -2.38 15.86 -9.43
N LEU A 75 -2.98 14.81 -8.85
CA LEU A 75 -2.79 13.43 -9.32
C LEU A 75 -3.35 13.24 -10.73
N LYS A 76 -4.47 13.88 -11.06
CA LYS A 76 -5.05 13.81 -12.40
C LYS A 76 -4.07 14.35 -13.46
N GLU A 77 -3.51 15.52 -13.23
CA GLU A 77 -2.62 16.23 -14.16
C GLU A 77 -1.22 15.62 -14.24
N ASN A 78 -0.68 15.14 -13.11
CA ASN A 78 0.72 14.69 -13.02
C ASN A 78 0.90 13.17 -13.08
N LEU A 79 -0.18 12.37 -12.96
CA LEU A 79 -0.09 10.92 -12.97
C LEU A 79 -1.13 10.26 -13.89
N VAL A 80 -2.42 10.56 -13.70
CA VAL A 80 -3.52 9.87 -14.42
C VAL A 80 -3.50 10.20 -15.91
N GLN A 81 -3.47 11.49 -16.28
CA GLN A 81 -3.48 11.90 -17.68
C GLN A 81 -2.19 11.53 -18.42
N PRO A 82 -0.97 11.80 -17.89
CA PRO A 82 0.27 11.47 -18.60
C PRO A 82 0.43 9.97 -18.86
N LEU A 83 -0.03 9.11 -17.95
CA LEU A 83 0.05 7.65 -18.09
C LEU A 83 -1.21 7.02 -18.71
N GLY A 84 -2.22 7.84 -19.07
CA GLY A 84 -3.46 7.36 -19.67
C GLY A 84 -4.24 6.37 -18.79
N LEU A 85 -4.24 6.59 -17.47
CA LEU A 85 -4.92 5.73 -16.50
C LEU A 85 -6.44 5.93 -16.58
N LYS A 86 -7.20 4.86 -16.80
CA LYS A 86 -8.65 4.94 -17.07
C LYS A 86 -9.51 4.62 -15.85
N GLU A 87 -8.95 3.92 -14.88
CA GLU A 87 -9.67 3.30 -13.77
C GLU A 87 -9.09 3.71 -12.41
N THR A 88 -8.29 4.79 -12.39
CA THR A 88 -7.60 5.27 -11.20
C THR A 88 -8.24 6.55 -10.67
N THR A 89 -8.94 6.47 -9.52
CA THR A 89 -9.70 7.59 -8.94
C THR A 89 -10.01 7.36 -7.46
N TYR A 90 -10.31 8.43 -6.71
CA TYR A 90 -10.87 8.33 -5.35
C TYR A 90 -12.39 8.12 -5.34
N GLU A 91 -13.08 8.49 -6.42
CA GLU A 91 -14.55 8.53 -6.50
C GLU A 91 -15.01 7.72 -7.73
N PRO A 92 -14.96 6.36 -7.67
CA PRO A 92 -15.34 5.52 -8.80
C PRO A 92 -16.79 5.71 -9.24
N GLU A 93 -17.70 6.07 -8.32
CA GLU A 93 -19.10 6.34 -8.64
C GLU A 93 -19.26 7.57 -9.54
N ARG A 94 -18.55 8.65 -9.21
CA ARG A 94 -18.57 9.89 -10.01
C ARG A 94 -17.91 9.71 -11.37
N ALA A 95 -16.97 8.78 -11.46
CA ALA A 95 -16.28 8.42 -12.70
C ALA A 95 -17.06 7.42 -13.57
N GLY A 96 -18.24 6.94 -13.16
CA GLY A 96 -19.00 5.93 -13.89
C GLY A 96 -18.37 4.53 -13.85
N LEU A 97 -17.50 4.27 -12.87
CA LEU A 97 -16.74 3.04 -12.69
C LEU A 97 -17.32 2.11 -11.62
N SER A 98 -18.53 2.38 -11.11
CA SER A 98 -19.17 1.55 -10.07
C SER A 98 -19.27 0.07 -10.44
N SER A 99 -19.50 -0.27 -11.71
CA SER A 99 -19.57 -1.65 -12.18
C SER A 99 -18.20 -2.33 -12.28
N ARG A 100 -17.12 -1.55 -12.20
CA ARG A 100 -15.72 -2.02 -12.26
C ARG A 100 -15.11 -2.22 -10.87
N THR A 101 -15.74 -1.69 -9.83
CA THR A 101 -15.28 -1.91 -8.46
C THR A 101 -15.65 -3.32 -7.99
N THR A 102 -14.76 -3.91 -7.20
CA THR A 102 -15.06 -5.17 -6.52
C THR A 102 -15.50 -4.86 -5.09
N PRO A 103 -16.63 -5.43 -4.61
CA PRO A 103 -17.08 -5.19 -3.24
C PRO A 103 -16.02 -5.54 -2.21
N ALA A 104 -15.75 -4.60 -1.31
CA ALA A 104 -14.89 -4.78 -0.16
C ALA A 104 -15.40 -5.91 0.75
N LYS A 105 -14.49 -6.77 1.20
CA LYS A 105 -14.81 -7.88 2.13
C LYS A 105 -13.98 -7.81 3.41
N ALA A 106 -14.62 -8.18 4.52
CA ALA A 106 -13.95 -8.36 5.79
C ALA A 106 -12.92 -9.50 5.71
N GLY A 107 -11.78 -9.29 6.34
CA GLY A 107 -10.74 -10.31 6.48
C GLY A 107 -10.20 -10.34 7.90
N HIS A 108 -8.92 -10.01 8.10
CA HIS A 108 -8.38 -9.85 9.46
C HIS A 108 -9.01 -8.67 10.20
N LEU A 109 -9.51 -7.69 9.46
CA LEU A 109 -10.26 -6.54 9.95
C LEU A 109 -11.49 -6.29 9.05
N PRO A 110 -12.52 -5.62 9.57
CA PRO A 110 -12.74 -5.34 10.99
C PRO A 110 -13.02 -6.63 11.78
N TRP A 111 -12.58 -6.68 13.04
CA TRP A 111 -12.57 -7.91 13.85
C TRP A 111 -13.97 -8.47 14.19
N PHE A 112 -15.02 -7.64 14.14
CA PHE A 112 -16.40 -8.04 14.49
C PHE A 112 -17.23 -8.48 13.28
N VAL A 113 -16.66 -8.41 12.08
CA VAL A 113 -17.33 -8.88 10.86
C VAL A 113 -16.70 -10.18 10.43
N ARG A 114 -17.55 -11.19 10.19
CA ARG A 114 -17.10 -12.51 9.73
C ARG A 114 -16.35 -12.38 8.41
N ARG A 115 -15.20 -13.07 8.30
CA ARG A 115 -14.38 -13.08 7.07
C ARG A 115 -15.21 -13.42 5.84
N GLY A 116 -14.92 -12.73 4.74
CA GLY A 116 -15.60 -12.90 3.44
C GLY A 116 -16.93 -12.16 3.30
N HIS A 117 -17.48 -11.59 4.38
CA HIS A 117 -18.69 -10.79 4.29
C HIS A 117 -18.40 -9.41 3.71
N ALA A 118 -19.36 -8.86 2.97
CA ALA A 118 -19.26 -7.51 2.44
C ALA A 118 -19.14 -6.50 3.58
N VAL A 119 -18.27 -5.51 3.40
CA VAL A 119 -18.15 -4.34 4.27
C VAL A 119 -18.26 -3.09 3.41
N PRO A 120 -18.70 -1.96 3.97
CA PRO A 120 -18.67 -0.69 3.24
C PRO A 120 -17.24 -0.38 2.79
N ASP A 121 -17.12 0.18 1.59
CA ASP A 121 -15.82 0.69 1.19
C ASP A 121 -15.42 1.85 2.11
N ILE A 122 -14.16 1.86 2.53
CA ILE A 122 -13.62 2.99 3.29
C ILE A 122 -13.22 4.10 2.32
N ARG A 123 -13.85 5.26 2.47
CA ARG A 123 -13.43 6.52 1.85
C ARG A 123 -12.70 7.32 2.92
N LEU A 124 -11.45 7.72 2.65
CA LEU A 124 -10.74 8.62 3.55
C LEU A 124 -11.17 10.06 3.28
N GLY A 125 -11.36 10.85 4.33
CA GLY A 125 -11.58 12.28 4.20
C GLY A 125 -10.42 13.00 3.51
N PRO A 126 -10.65 14.20 2.94
CA PRO A 126 -9.68 14.91 2.11
C PRO A 126 -8.26 14.97 2.67
N PRO A 127 -8.03 15.33 3.96
CA PRO A 127 -6.68 15.42 4.51
C PRO A 127 -5.92 14.09 4.55
N LEU A 128 -6.62 12.95 4.53
CA LEU A 128 -6.00 11.63 4.59
C LEU A 128 -6.01 10.88 3.27
N ARG A 129 -6.57 11.45 2.18
CA ARG A 129 -6.53 10.83 0.85
C ARG A 129 -5.10 10.56 0.38
N ALA A 130 -4.14 11.43 0.73
CA ALA A 130 -2.72 11.21 0.44
C ALA A 130 -2.12 9.97 1.14
N ALA A 131 -2.76 9.45 2.18
CA ALA A 131 -2.33 8.22 2.86
C ALA A 131 -2.88 6.94 2.21
N GLY A 132 -3.93 7.03 1.38
CA GLY A 132 -4.54 5.88 0.71
C GLY A 132 -5.99 6.10 0.29
N GLY A 133 -6.68 5.01 -0.06
CA GLY A 133 -8.08 5.06 -0.49
C GLY A 133 -8.28 5.33 -1.99
N LEU A 134 -7.20 5.30 -2.78
CA LEU A 134 -7.26 5.36 -4.23
C LEU A 134 -7.71 4.01 -4.80
N PHE A 135 -8.71 4.04 -5.69
CA PHE A 135 -9.12 2.89 -6.48
C PHE A 135 -8.28 2.84 -7.75
N SER A 136 -7.94 1.64 -8.19
CA SER A 136 -7.22 1.41 -9.45
C SER A 136 -7.48 -0.02 -9.93
N SER A 137 -7.15 -0.29 -11.20
CA SER A 137 -7.16 -1.64 -11.76
C SER A 137 -5.75 -2.20 -11.90
N ILE A 138 -5.63 -3.52 -12.09
CA ILE A 138 -4.33 -4.15 -12.36
C ILE A 138 -3.66 -3.56 -13.60
N ALA A 139 -4.44 -3.23 -14.64
CA ALA A 139 -3.90 -2.66 -15.87
C ALA A 139 -3.30 -1.26 -15.65
N ASP A 140 -3.97 -0.42 -14.86
CA ASP A 140 -3.45 0.91 -14.53
C ASP A 140 -2.27 0.84 -13.55
N CYS A 141 -2.34 -0.02 -12.53
CA CYS A 141 -1.22 -0.27 -11.64
C CYS A 141 0.02 -0.75 -12.41
N ALA A 142 -0.13 -1.62 -13.42
CA ALA A 142 0.98 -2.06 -14.26
C ALA A 142 1.63 -0.87 -15.00
N ARG A 143 0.85 0.07 -15.53
CA ARG A 143 1.38 1.29 -16.17
C ARG A 143 2.13 2.18 -15.17
N VAL A 144 1.52 2.43 -14.01
CA VAL A 144 2.12 3.25 -12.94
C VAL A 144 3.45 2.65 -12.50
N PHE A 145 3.48 1.36 -12.19
CA PHE A 145 4.69 0.73 -11.65
C PHE A 145 5.75 0.42 -12.71
N ALA A 146 5.37 0.31 -13.98
CA ALA A 146 6.33 0.33 -15.09
C ALA A 146 7.03 1.70 -15.19
N ASP A 147 6.28 2.81 -15.14
CA ASP A 147 6.89 4.15 -15.10
C ASP A 147 7.69 4.39 -13.80
N TYR A 148 7.21 3.88 -12.67
CA TYR A 148 7.87 4.00 -11.37
C TYR A 148 9.27 3.36 -11.33
N TRP A 149 9.60 2.49 -12.29
CA TRP A 149 10.90 1.85 -12.38
C TRP A 149 12.05 2.87 -12.48
N ARG A 150 11.82 4.04 -13.11
CA ARG A 150 12.82 5.13 -13.15
C ARG A 150 13.18 5.67 -11.77
N ILE A 151 12.21 5.68 -10.84
CA ILE A 151 12.42 6.11 -9.46
C ILE A 151 13.15 5.01 -8.71
N VAL A 152 12.78 3.75 -8.91
CA VAL A 152 13.49 2.61 -8.31
C VAL A 152 14.94 2.56 -8.75
N ASP A 153 15.22 2.68 -10.05
CA ASP A 153 16.59 2.71 -10.57
C ASP A 153 17.38 3.89 -9.99
N ALA A 154 16.77 5.08 -9.87
CA ALA A 154 17.43 6.25 -9.29
C ALA A 154 17.71 6.10 -7.79
N GLU A 155 16.77 5.55 -7.02
CA GLU A 155 16.92 5.33 -5.58
C GLU A 155 17.89 4.19 -5.25
N CYS A 156 18.00 3.21 -6.16
CA CYS A 156 18.99 2.14 -6.07
C CYS A 156 20.37 2.55 -6.60
N ALA A 157 20.50 3.69 -7.29
CA ALA A 157 21.77 4.12 -7.86
C ALA A 157 22.80 4.36 -6.74
N GLY A 158 23.86 3.57 -6.73
CA GLY A 158 24.91 3.66 -5.71
C GLY A 158 24.55 3.06 -4.35
N VAL A 159 23.39 2.41 -4.23
CA VAL A 159 22.98 1.69 -3.02
C VAL A 159 23.05 0.18 -3.32
N PRO A 160 23.99 -0.57 -2.73
CA PRO A 160 24.04 -2.02 -2.89
C PRO A 160 22.89 -2.64 -2.08
N VAL A 161 21.75 -2.86 -2.74
CA VAL A 161 20.50 -3.34 -2.13
C VAL A 161 20.69 -4.69 -1.44
N GLU A 162 21.58 -5.52 -1.97
CA GLU A 162 22.00 -6.81 -1.44
C GLU A 162 22.71 -6.76 -0.09
N ASN A 163 23.19 -5.58 0.33
CA ASN A 163 23.84 -5.38 1.62
C ASN A 163 22.90 -4.77 2.67
N LEU A 164 21.65 -4.46 2.29
CA LEU A 164 20.69 -3.84 3.17
C LEU A 164 19.90 -4.89 3.95
N PRO A 165 19.68 -4.69 5.26
CA PRO A 165 18.90 -5.63 6.04
C PRO A 165 17.42 -5.60 5.62
N ASP A 166 16.71 -6.69 5.93
CA ASP A 166 15.26 -6.76 5.84
C ASP A 166 14.59 -5.53 6.47
N ASP A 167 13.54 -5.04 5.80
CA ASP A 167 12.77 -3.85 6.16
C ASP A 167 13.51 -2.50 6.09
N ALA A 168 14.78 -2.48 5.63
CA ALA A 168 15.44 -1.24 5.22
C ALA A 168 14.61 -0.50 4.15
N LEU A 169 14.72 0.82 4.08
CA LEU A 169 13.93 1.64 3.16
C LEU A 169 14.81 2.16 2.02
N ILE A 170 14.29 2.01 0.80
CA ILE A 170 14.77 2.69 -0.40
C ILE A 170 13.58 3.48 -0.95
N GLY A 171 13.66 4.81 -0.92
CA GLY A 171 12.49 5.68 -1.14
C GLY A 171 11.29 5.28 -0.26
N LEU A 172 10.22 4.83 -0.90
CA LEU A 172 9.00 4.35 -0.22
C LEU A 172 8.87 2.82 -0.14
N LEU A 173 9.84 2.08 -0.68
CA LEU A 173 9.85 0.62 -0.73
C LEU A 173 10.69 0.04 0.41
N ARG A 174 10.33 -1.15 0.86
CA ARG A 174 11.08 -1.93 1.85
C ARG A 174 11.92 -2.99 1.15
N VAL A 175 13.12 -3.23 1.66
CA VAL A 175 13.99 -4.33 1.25
C VAL A 175 13.49 -5.62 1.89
N LYS A 176 13.54 -6.70 1.11
CA LYS A 176 13.31 -8.07 1.58
C LYS A 176 14.29 -9.03 0.92
N GLU A 177 15.04 -9.77 1.71
CA GLU A 177 15.77 -10.95 1.25
C GLU A 177 14.82 -12.14 1.08
N LEU A 178 14.82 -12.73 -0.11
CA LEU A 178 14.06 -13.92 -0.46
C LEU A 178 14.81 -15.20 -0.08
N ALA A 179 14.12 -16.34 -0.08
CA ALA A 179 14.78 -17.63 0.17
C ALA A 179 15.82 -18.00 -0.91
N THR A 180 15.77 -17.32 -2.05
CA THR A 180 16.75 -17.44 -3.14
C THR A 180 18.04 -16.64 -2.91
N GLY A 181 18.13 -15.88 -1.81
CA GLY A 181 19.20 -14.90 -1.53
C GLY A 181 19.06 -13.58 -2.29
N ALA A 182 18.07 -13.47 -3.19
CA ALA A 182 17.80 -12.24 -3.92
C ALA A 182 17.16 -11.20 -3.01
N HIS A 183 17.59 -9.95 -3.14
CA HIS A 183 16.97 -8.82 -2.45
C HIS A 183 15.96 -8.13 -3.37
N VAL A 184 14.73 -7.98 -2.89
CA VAL A 184 13.62 -7.36 -3.61
C VAL A 184 13.07 -6.15 -2.86
N LEU A 185 12.40 -5.25 -3.58
CA LEU A 185 11.86 -4.01 -3.06
C LEU A 185 10.33 -4.07 -3.10
N TYR A 186 9.67 -3.92 -1.96
CA TYR A 186 8.22 -4.12 -1.89
C TYR A 186 7.50 -3.05 -1.09
N ARG A 187 6.21 -2.91 -1.37
CA ARG A 187 5.28 -2.12 -0.57
C ARG A 187 3.97 -2.86 -0.45
N ALA A 188 3.45 -2.93 0.77
CA ALA A 188 2.12 -3.43 1.04
C ALA A 188 1.20 -2.27 1.48
N GLY A 189 -0.05 -2.33 1.02
CA GLY A 189 -1.12 -1.42 1.42
C GLY A 189 -2.28 -2.20 2.00
N MET A 190 -2.95 -1.62 2.99
CA MET A 190 -4.12 -2.23 3.61
C MET A 190 -5.10 -1.15 4.07
N ILE A 191 -6.36 -1.37 3.74
CA ILE A 191 -7.50 -0.60 4.25
C ILE A 191 -8.62 -1.59 4.60
N TYR A 192 -9.62 -1.20 5.39
CA TYR A 192 -10.75 -2.12 5.59
C TYR A 192 -11.45 -2.36 4.26
N GLY A 193 -11.69 -3.63 3.93
CA GLY A 193 -12.20 -4.03 2.63
C GLY A 193 -11.14 -4.39 1.58
N GLY A 194 -9.86 -4.11 1.78
CA GLY A 194 -8.85 -4.38 0.74
C GLY A 194 -7.40 -4.48 1.21
N ALA A 195 -6.59 -5.13 0.38
CA ALA A 195 -5.15 -5.20 0.56
C ALA A 195 -4.44 -5.20 -0.80
N SER A 196 -3.32 -4.51 -0.87
CA SER A 196 -2.47 -4.43 -2.06
C SER A 196 -1.03 -4.79 -1.74
N PHE A 197 -0.33 -5.27 -2.74
CA PHE A 197 1.09 -5.59 -2.68
C PHE A 197 1.71 -5.28 -4.03
N VAL A 198 2.87 -4.62 -4.01
CA VAL A 198 3.74 -4.47 -5.17
C VAL A 198 5.15 -4.87 -4.77
N CYS A 199 5.83 -5.60 -5.65
CA CYS A 199 7.22 -6.00 -5.48
C CYS A 199 7.97 -5.80 -6.79
N PHE A 200 9.11 -5.14 -6.68
CA PHE A 200 10.09 -4.92 -7.71
C PHE A 200 11.23 -5.89 -7.45
N ASP A 201 11.59 -6.68 -8.44
CA ASP A 201 12.80 -7.51 -8.42
C ASP A 201 13.85 -6.88 -9.35
N PRO A 202 14.82 -6.13 -8.81
CA PRO A 202 15.85 -5.48 -9.63
C PRO A 202 16.67 -6.47 -10.46
N GLY A 203 16.88 -7.69 -9.97
CA GLY A 203 17.71 -8.69 -10.63
C GLY A 203 17.06 -9.29 -11.87
N THR A 204 15.73 -9.45 -11.86
CA THR A 204 14.98 -10.00 -13.00
C THR A 204 14.17 -8.98 -13.79
N ARG A 205 14.13 -7.72 -13.32
CA ARG A 205 13.28 -6.65 -13.86
C ARG A 205 11.79 -7.01 -13.88
N ASN A 206 11.37 -7.91 -12.99
CA ASN A 206 9.96 -8.27 -12.83
C ASN A 206 9.28 -7.33 -11.82
N ILE A 207 8.00 -7.03 -12.09
CA ILE A 207 7.09 -6.40 -11.15
C ILE A 207 5.97 -7.40 -10.83
N VAL A 208 5.74 -7.68 -9.55
CA VAL A 208 4.59 -8.45 -9.08
C VAL A 208 3.61 -7.53 -8.37
N ILE A 209 2.38 -7.44 -8.88
CA ILE A 209 1.30 -6.64 -8.31
C ILE A 209 0.16 -7.57 -7.92
N ILE A 210 -0.34 -7.42 -6.69
CA ILE A 210 -1.47 -8.20 -6.18
C ILE A 210 -2.47 -7.23 -5.56
N LEU A 211 -3.70 -7.23 -6.06
CA LEU A 211 -4.83 -6.52 -5.48
C LEU A 211 -5.84 -7.52 -4.93
N ARG A 212 -6.35 -7.27 -3.72
CA ARG A 212 -7.32 -8.11 -3.04
C ARG A 212 -8.44 -7.24 -2.48
N ASN A 213 -9.68 -7.67 -2.69
CA ASN A 213 -10.87 -7.07 -2.08
C ASN A 213 -11.15 -7.64 -0.68
N VAL A 214 -10.12 -8.09 0.03
CA VAL A 214 -10.23 -8.58 1.40
C VAL A 214 -9.08 -8.02 2.21
N THR A 215 -9.38 -7.54 3.41
CA THR A 215 -8.34 -7.04 4.30
C THR A 215 -7.48 -8.18 4.83
N SER A 216 -6.21 -8.20 4.45
CA SER A 216 -5.25 -9.19 4.92
C SER A 216 -3.91 -8.54 5.22
N TRP A 217 -3.24 -9.03 6.25
CA TRP A 217 -1.84 -8.72 6.49
C TRP A 217 -1.01 -9.05 5.25
N PRO A 218 0.12 -8.34 5.03
CA PRO A 218 1.07 -8.71 4.00
C PRO A 218 1.44 -10.19 4.19
N ASP A 219 1.12 -11.02 3.20
CA ASP A 219 1.36 -12.45 3.26
C ASP A 219 2.55 -12.83 2.39
N LYS A 220 3.19 -13.95 2.74
CA LYS A 220 4.38 -14.44 2.03
C LYS A 220 4.08 -14.89 0.59
N ARG A 221 2.81 -14.89 0.15
CA ARG A 221 2.40 -15.36 -1.19
C ARG A 221 2.96 -14.49 -2.31
N GLY A 222 3.03 -13.17 -2.10
CA GLY A 222 3.65 -12.25 -3.07
C GLY A 222 5.11 -12.60 -3.33
N PHE A 223 5.88 -12.82 -2.26
CA PHE A 223 7.29 -13.21 -2.37
C PHE A 223 7.48 -14.59 -3.01
N LYS A 224 6.65 -15.59 -2.66
CA LYS A 224 6.71 -16.91 -3.31
C LYS A 224 6.46 -16.85 -4.82
N LEU A 225 5.60 -15.93 -5.29
CA LEU A 225 5.36 -15.73 -6.71
C LEU A 225 6.60 -15.15 -7.40
N VAL A 226 7.28 -14.19 -6.77
CA VAL A 226 8.55 -13.64 -7.27
C VAL A 226 9.61 -14.74 -7.36
N GLU A 227 9.76 -15.55 -6.31
CA GLU A 227 10.69 -16.69 -6.29
C GLU A 227 10.39 -17.69 -7.43
N ALA A 228 9.12 -17.98 -7.69
CA ALA A 228 8.72 -18.87 -8.79
C ALA A 228 9.05 -18.27 -10.17
N LEU A 229 8.87 -16.96 -10.35
CA LEU A 229 9.25 -16.26 -11.59
C LEU A 229 10.77 -16.26 -11.80
N GLN A 230 11.55 -16.05 -10.72
CA GLN A 230 13.01 -16.13 -10.75
C GLN A 230 13.50 -17.51 -11.21
N ARG A 231 12.96 -18.60 -10.64
CA ARG A 231 13.29 -19.97 -11.05
C ARG A 231 12.96 -20.23 -12.52
N ARG A 232 11.76 -19.82 -12.95
CA ARG A 232 11.32 -19.98 -14.34
C ARG A 232 12.25 -19.27 -15.33
N GLN A 233 12.70 -18.05 -15.02
CA GLN A 233 13.63 -17.31 -15.88
C GLN A 233 15.04 -17.91 -15.90
N ARG A 234 15.49 -18.50 -14.79
CA ARG A 234 16.77 -19.21 -14.71
C ARG A 234 16.76 -20.58 -15.42
N GLY A 235 15.59 -21.06 -15.84
CA GLY A 235 15.43 -22.37 -16.49
C GLY A 235 15.24 -23.53 -15.50
N ASP A 236 15.20 -23.26 -14.19
CA ASP A 236 14.89 -24.24 -13.16
C ASP A 236 13.38 -24.52 -13.18
N ARG A 237 12.95 -25.52 -13.95
CA ARG A 237 11.60 -26.07 -13.79
C ARG A 237 11.55 -26.80 -12.44
N PRO A 238 10.53 -26.57 -11.59
CA PRO A 238 10.29 -27.47 -10.47
C PRO A 238 10.05 -28.88 -11.03
N GLU A 239 10.72 -29.88 -10.44
CA GLU A 239 10.46 -31.28 -10.76
C GLU A 239 8.94 -31.54 -10.67
N GLU A 240 8.33 -31.95 -11.78
CA GLU A 240 6.96 -32.42 -11.78
C GLU A 240 6.89 -33.59 -10.80
N HIS A 241 6.12 -33.41 -9.73
CA HIS A 241 5.78 -34.50 -8.84
C HIS A 241 4.86 -35.43 -9.63
N VAL A 242 5.46 -36.41 -10.31
CA VAL A 242 4.74 -37.52 -10.93
C VAL A 242 4.22 -38.36 -9.78
N GLU A 243 2.94 -38.21 -9.44
CA GLU A 243 2.26 -39.19 -8.60
C GLU A 243 2.40 -40.57 -9.27
N PRO A 244 2.89 -41.60 -8.55
CA PRO A 244 2.94 -42.93 -9.12
C PRO A 244 1.51 -43.38 -9.42
N ARG A 245 1.24 -43.68 -10.70
CA ARG A 245 0.01 -44.37 -11.10
C ARG A 245 -0.08 -45.65 -10.27
N ALA A 246 -1.08 -45.71 -9.41
CA ALA A 246 -1.45 -46.95 -8.75
C ALA A 246 -1.96 -47.93 -9.82
N ASP A 247 -1.11 -48.89 -10.18
CA ASP A 247 -1.52 -50.06 -10.92
C ASP A 247 -2.57 -50.81 -10.09
N ARG A 248 -3.80 -50.82 -10.59
CA ARG A 248 -4.86 -51.68 -10.07
C ARG A 248 -4.72 -53.03 -10.75
N HIS A 249 -4.28 -54.02 -9.99
CA HIS A 249 -4.61 -55.44 -10.23
C HIS A 249 -5.94 -55.77 -9.57
#